data_AF-A0A2E2V269-F1
#
_entry.id   AF-A0A2E2V269-F1
#
_cell.length_a   1.000
_cell.length_b   1.000
_cell.length_c   1.000
_cell.angle_alpha   90.00
_cell.angle_beta   90.00
_cell.angle_gamma   90.00
#
_symmetry.space_group_name_H-M   'P 1'
#
loop_
_entity.id
_entity.type
_entity.pdbx_description
1 polymer ?
#
loop_
_entity_poly.entity_id
_entity_poly.type
_entity_poly.pdbx_seq_one_letter_code
_entity_poly.pdbx_strand_id
1 'polypeptide(L)'
;MINKMTFMEIRTKKILFICLFSLISFSLVIANDGDERTGQAGASELLINPWSQSSGMAGANTAGVRGLESAFLNVAGLTGIEGTELIFSHASWFADISINAFGFGQKVGDDGVMALTIMSLDFGDIERTTYENPDGGIGTYSAQFMNIALS
;
A
#
# COMPACT_ATOMS: atom_id res chain seq x y z
N MET A 1 -13.00 42.74 30.56
CA MET A 1 -11.80 42.82 29.70
C MET A 1 -11.14 41.44 29.71
N ILE A 2 -11.39 40.61 28.68
CA ILE A 2 -10.83 39.25 28.60
C ILE A 2 -9.33 39.39 28.28
N ASN A 3 -8.48 38.80 29.13
CA ASN A 3 -7.02 38.94 28.99
C ASN A 3 -6.52 38.19 27.74
N LYS A 4 -5.46 38.69 27.10
CA LYS A 4 -4.94 38.17 25.82
C LYS A 4 -4.61 36.66 25.86
N MET A 5 -4.22 36.18 27.04
CA MET A 5 -3.90 34.77 27.31
C MET A 5 -5.14 33.85 27.27
N THR A 6 -6.27 34.26 27.83
CA THR A 6 -7.50 33.45 27.81
C THR A 6 -8.14 33.43 26.42
N PHE A 7 -7.98 34.51 25.64
CA PHE A 7 -8.40 34.52 24.24
C PHE A 7 -7.62 33.52 23.37
N MET A 8 -6.31 33.37 23.62
CA MET A 8 -5.45 32.43 22.90
C MET A 8 -5.80 30.97 23.21
N GLU A 9 -6.04 30.63 24.49
CA GLU A 9 -6.49 29.28 24.88
C GLU A 9 -7.84 28.91 24.24
N ILE A 10 -8.78 29.84 24.19
CA ILE A 10 -10.10 29.62 23.57
C ILE A 10 -9.95 29.38 22.06
N ARG A 11 -9.05 30.11 21.38
CA ARG A 11 -8.77 29.87 19.95
C ARG A 11 -8.14 28.51 19.71
N THR A 12 -7.16 28.10 20.51
CA THR A 12 -6.52 26.78 20.39
C THR A 12 -7.52 25.65 20.61
N LYS A 13 -8.40 25.76 21.62
CA LYS A 13 -9.45 24.76 21.88
C LYS A 13 -10.48 24.69 20.75
N LYS A 14 -10.85 25.83 20.13
CA LYS A 14 -11.75 25.85 18.97
C LYS A 14 -11.12 25.20 17.73
N ILE A 15 -9.85 25.46 17.46
CA ILE A 15 -9.12 24.83 16.35
C ILE A 15 -9.04 23.31 16.57
N LEU A 16 -8.68 22.89 17.79
CA LEU A 16 -8.63 21.47 18.15
C LEU A 16 -10.01 20.79 17.96
N PHE A 17 -11.08 21.45 18.39
CA PHE A 17 -12.45 20.94 18.24
C PHE A 17 -12.87 20.81 16.77
N ILE A 18 -12.54 21.79 15.93
CA ILE A 18 -12.81 21.75 14.48
C ILE A 18 -12.01 20.62 13.81
N CYS A 19 -10.73 20.45 14.15
CA CYS A 19 -9.92 19.34 13.65
C CYS A 19 -10.50 17.98 14.07
N LEU A 20 -10.88 17.82 15.33
CA LEU A 20 -11.48 16.58 15.84
C LEU A 20 -12.84 16.29 15.18
N PHE A 21 -13.68 17.31 15.02
CA PHE A 21 -14.97 17.19 14.34
C PHE A 21 -14.80 16.84 12.86
N SER A 22 -13.80 17.41 12.19
CA SER A 22 -13.45 17.08 10.81
C SER A 22 -13.00 15.63 10.65
N LEU A 23 -12.18 15.12 11.58
CA LEU A 23 -11.72 13.74 11.58
C LEU A 23 -12.88 12.74 11.78
N ILE A 24 -13.78 13.03 12.72
CA ILE A 24 -14.96 12.19 12.99
C ILE A 24 -15.92 12.22 11.79
N SER A 25 -16.14 13.39 11.18
CA SER A 25 -17.05 13.52 10.03
C SER A 25 -16.55 12.76 8.80
N PHE A 26 -15.22 12.66 8.61
CA PHE A 26 -14.63 11.91 7.50
C PHE A 26 -14.89 10.41 7.61
N SER A 27 -14.88 9.84 8.82
CA SER A 27 -15.15 8.40 9.01
C SER A 27 -16.59 7.97 8.67
N LEU A 28 -17.57 8.87 8.75
CA LEU A 28 -18.98 8.57 8.46
C LEU A 28 -19.28 8.48 6.95
N VAL A 29 -18.48 9.12 6.10
CA VAL A 29 -18.69 9.12 4.64
C VAL A 29 -18.24 7.80 4.00
N ILE A 30 -17.22 7.15 4.56
CA ILE A 30 -16.63 5.92 4.00
C ILE A 30 -17.53 4.68 4.22
N ALA A 31 -18.49 4.73 5.14
CA ALA A 31 -19.30 3.59 5.54
C ALA A 31 -20.40 3.16 4.54
N ASN A 32 -20.58 3.87 3.41
CA ASN A 32 -21.72 3.64 2.50
C ASN A 32 -21.35 3.09 1.11
N ASP A 33 -20.11 2.73 0.84
CA ASP A 33 -19.73 2.04 -0.40
C ASP A 33 -19.98 0.53 -0.29
N GLY A 34 -21.26 0.17 -0.10
CA GLY A 34 -21.75 -1.20 -0.23
C GLY A 34 -21.66 -1.62 -1.69
N ASP A 35 -20.48 -2.04 -2.12
CA ASP A 35 -20.16 -2.39 -3.49
C ASP A 35 -20.77 -3.75 -3.87
N GLU A 36 -21.94 -3.71 -4.50
CA GLU A 36 -22.64 -4.85 -5.12
C GLU A 36 -21.77 -5.58 -6.18
N ARG A 37 -20.56 -5.10 -6.48
CA ARG A 37 -19.63 -5.60 -7.50
C ARG A 37 -18.26 -6.01 -6.93
N THR A 38 -18.08 -6.06 -5.60
CA THR A 38 -16.80 -6.36 -4.92
C THR A 38 -16.15 -7.68 -5.37
N GLY A 39 -16.94 -8.65 -5.83
CA GLY A 39 -16.46 -9.97 -6.25
C GLY A 39 -16.15 -10.12 -7.76
N GLN A 40 -16.15 -9.05 -8.55
CA GLN A 40 -15.89 -9.14 -10.00
C GLN A 40 -14.41 -8.96 -10.36
N ALA A 41 -13.56 -8.51 -9.43
CA ALA A 41 -12.12 -8.40 -9.65
C ALA A 41 -11.45 -9.77 -9.41
N GLY A 42 -10.67 -10.26 -10.38
CA GLY A 42 -10.03 -11.58 -10.32
C GLY A 42 -8.61 -11.61 -9.75
N ALA A 43 -8.01 -10.45 -9.48
CA ALA A 43 -6.60 -10.32 -9.10
C ALA A 43 -6.43 -9.36 -7.91
N SER A 44 -6.89 -9.79 -6.73
CA SER A 44 -6.84 -8.98 -5.50
C SER A 44 -5.42 -8.67 -5.03
N GLU A 45 -4.44 -9.49 -5.42
CA GLU A 45 -3.03 -9.31 -5.15
C GLU A 45 -2.47 -8.00 -5.73
N LEU A 46 -3.07 -7.46 -6.81
CA LEU A 46 -2.65 -6.17 -7.41
C LEU A 46 -2.97 -4.96 -6.52
N LEU A 47 -3.85 -5.12 -5.54
CA LEU A 47 -4.21 -4.05 -4.59
C LEU A 47 -3.21 -3.93 -3.44
N ILE A 48 -2.30 -4.90 -3.31
CA ILE A 48 -1.33 -4.94 -2.22
C ILE A 48 -0.12 -4.09 -2.59
N ASN A 49 0.18 -3.08 -1.77
CA ASN A 49 1.40 -2.28 -1.93
C ASN A 49 2.62 -3.08 -1.45
N PRO A 50 3.57 -3.43 -2.32
CA PRO A 50 4.73 -4.21 -1.91
C PRO A 50 5.86 -3.40 -1.28
N TRP A 51 5.80 -2.07 -1.32
CA TRP A 51 6.93 -1.23 -0.95
C TRP A 51 6.90 -0.82 0.52
N SER A 52 7.95 -1.15 1.28
CA SER A 52 7.94 -0.96 2.74
C SER A 52 7.72 0.49 3.18
N GLN A 53 8.27 1.49 2.47
CA GLN A 53 8.18 2.89 2.91
C GLN A 53 6.76 3.45 2.74
N SER A 54 6.21 3.35 1.53
CA SER A 54 4.84 3.79 1.26
C SER A 54 3.78 2.93 1.96
N SER A 55 4.01 1.63 2.13
CA SER A 55 3.13 0.77 2.94
C SER A 55 3.17 1.15 4.41
N GLY A 56 4.32 1.56 4.95
CA GLY A 56 4.44 2.09 6.32
C GLY A 56 3.63 3.38 6.54
N MET A 57 3.35 4.12 5.46
CA MET A 57 2.47 5.30 5.48
C MET A 57 1.00 4.97 5.10
N ALA A 58 0.66 3.70 4.91
CA ALA A 58 -0.65 3.26 4.41
C ALA A 58 -1.08 4.00 3.12
N GLY A 59 -0.13 4.36 2.25
CA GLY A 59 -0.40 5.14 1.04
C GLY A 59 -0.77 6.61 1.27
N ALA A 60 -0.62 7.16 2.49
CA ALA A 60 -0.92 8.57 2.75
C ALA A 60 -0.03 9.54 1.92
N ASN A 61 1.06 9.05 1.34
CA ASN A 61 1.97 9.81 0.49
C ASN A 61 1.64 9.77 -1.01
N THR A 62 0.50 9.24 -1.48
CA THR A 62 0.19 9.10 -2.93
C THR A 62 0.41 10.36 -3.77
N ALA A 63 0.11 11.55 -3.24
CA ALA A 63 0.32 12.81 -3.97
C ALA A 63 1.78 13.29 -3.98
N GLY A 64 2.59 12.85 -3.01
CA GLY A 64 3.97 13.29 -2.79
C GLY A 64 5.04 12.21 -2.99
N VAL A 65 4.64 10.99 -3.35
CA VAL A 65 5.55 9.88 -3.62
C VAL A 65 6.45 10.22 -4.81
N ARG A 66 7.73 9.87 -4.70
CA ARG A 66 8.76 10.10 -5.71
C ARG A 66 9.66 8.88 -5.80
N GLY A 67 10.25 8.66 -6.97
CA GLY A 67 11.12 7.50 -7.19
C GLY A 67 10.32 6.24 -7.47
N LEU A 68 10.97 5.09 -7.38
CA LEU A 68 10.46 3.84 -7.94
C LEU A 68 9.21 3.27 -7.24
N GLU A 69 9.01 3.54 -5.95
CA GLU A 69 7.78 3.17 -5.23
C GLU A 69 6.51 3.82 -5.82
N SER A 70 6.68 4.95 -6.53
CA SER A 70 5.55 5.64 -7.16
C SER A 70 4.93 4.84 -8.30
N ALA A 71 5.62 3.84 -8.87
CA ALA A 71 5.06 2.96 -9.90
C ALA A 71 3.76 2.28 -9.43
N PHE A 72 3.64 1.98 -8.13
CA PHE A 72 2.42 1.41 -7.55
C PHE A 72 1.39 2.48 -7.17
N LEU A 73 1.84 3.58 -6.54
CA LEU A 73 0.95 4.59 -5.97
C LEU A 73 0.45 5.63 -6.98
N ASN A 74 1.37 6.22 -7.74
CA ASN A 74 1.12 7.33 -8.65
C ASN A 74 2.30 7.46 -9.64
N VAL A 75 2.07 7.02 -10.88
CA VAL A 75 3.08 6.98 -11.95
C VAL A 75 3.78 8.34 -12.18
N ALA A 76 3.11 9.47 -11.92
CA ALA A 76 3.72 10.80 -12.06
C ALA A 76 4.96 11.00 -11.16
N GLY A 77 5.04 10.30 -10.03
CA GLY A 77 6.19 10.35 -9.11
C GLY A 77 7.48 9.77 -9.70
N LEU A 78 7.39 8.99 -10.78
CA LEU A 78 8.57 8.38 -11.43
C LEU A 78 9.46 9.45 -12.06
N THR A 79 8.90 10.62 -12.41
CA THR A 79 9.67 11.78 -12.90
C THR A 79 10.74 12.26 -11.91
N GLY A 80 10.67 11.83 -10.64
CA GLY A 80 11.70 12.07 -9.64
C GLY A 80 12.95 11.21 -9.77
N ILE A 81 12.98 10.20 -10.66
CA ILE A 81 14.15 9.37 -10.92
C ILE A 81 15.13 10.13 -11.83
N GLU A 82 16.32 10.44 -11.32
CA GLU A 82 17.33 11.22 -12.07
C GLU A 82 18.29 10.36 -12.91
N GLY A 83 18.37 9.05 -12.64
CA GLY A 83 19.30 8.12 -13.27
C GLY A 83 18.77 6.68 -13.23
N THR A 84 19.61 5.73 -12.82
CA THR A 84 19.18 4.36 -12.53
C THR A 84 18.81 4.23 -11.05
N GLU A 85 17.65 3.68 -10.76
CA GLU A 85 17.19 3.38 -9.41
C GLU A 85 16.82 1.89 -9.29
N LEU A 86 17.18 1.30 -8.17
CA LEU A 86 16.88 -0.10 -7.84
C LEU A 86 16.31 -0.14 -6.43
N ILE A 87 15.17 -0.81 -6.26
CA ILE A 87 14.57 -1.06 -4.94
C ILE A 87 14.34 -2.56 -4.77
N PHE A 88 14.68 -3.06 -3.59
CA PHE A 88 14.29 -4.37 -3.11
C PHE A 88 13.48 -4.19 -1.83
N SER A 89 12.35 -4.88 -1.72
CA SER A 89 11.45 -4.82 -0.58
C SER A 89 11.09 -6.23 -0.13
N HIS A 90 11.04 -6.43 1.18
CA HIS A 90 10.56 -7.66 1.81
C HIS A 90 9.64 -7.29 2.97
N ALA A 91 8.48 -7.93 3.04
CA ALA A 91 7.55 -7.77 4.15
C ALA A 91 6.95 -9.13 4.56
N SER A 92 6.94 -9.40 5.86
CA SER A 92 6.14 -10.48 6.43
C SER A 92 4.68 -10.06 6.50
N TRP A 93 3.79 -10.95 6.09
CA TRP A 93 2.34 -10.76 6.15
C TRP A 93 1.73 -11.77 7.14
N PHE A 94 0.40 -11.84 7.23
CA PHE A 94 -0.26 -12.82 8.10
C PHE A 94 -0.06 -14.26 7.60
N ALA A 95 -0.18 -15.24 8.51
CA ALA A 95 -0.15 -16.68 8.20
C ALA A 95 1.07 -17.14 7.39
N ASP A 96 2.27 -16.71 7.80
CA ASP A 96 3.56 -17.05 7.18
C ASP A 96 3.71 -16.64 5.70
N ILE A 97 2.78 -15.82 5.20
CA ILE A 97 2.86 -15.23 3.88
C ILE A 97 4.00 -14.19 3.87
N SER A 98 4.79 -14.16 2.81
CA SER A 98 5.78 -13.11 2.58
C SER A 98 5.57 -12.40 1.25
N ILE A 99 5.87 -11.10 1.24
CA ILE A 99 5.83 -10.26 0.05
C ILE A 99 7.26 -9.85 -0.28
N ASN A 100 7.69 -10.19 -1.48
CA ASN A 100 8.98 -9.78 -2.02
C ASN A 100 8.73 -8.91 -3.24
N ALA A 101 9.45 -7.81 -3.36
CA ALA A 101 9.40 -7.00 -4.56
C ALA A 101 10.77 -6.48 -4.98
N PHE A 102 10.88 -6.31 -6.28
CA PHE A 102 12.02 -5.75 -6.96
C PHE A 102 11.53 -4.68 -7.93
N GLY A 103 12.21 -3.54 -7.96
CA GLY A 103 11.97 -2.51 -8.95
C GLY A 103 13.27 -2.10 -9.61
N PHE A 104 13.16 -1.76 -10.90
CA PHE A 104 14.17 -1.07 -11.69
C PHE A 104 13.55 0.16 -12.32
N GLY A 105 14.14 1.33 -12.11
CA GLY A 105 13.77 2.59 -12.73
C GLY A 105 14.94 3.19 -13.48
N GLN A 106 14.67 3.81 -14.62
CA GLN A 106 15.70 4.44 -15.44
C GLN A 106 15.17 5.73 -16.05
N LYS A 107 15.89 6.83 -15.87
CA LYS A 107 15.70 8.05 -16.68
C LYS A 107 16.08 7.77 -18.14
N VAL A 108 15.20 8.12 -19.07
CA VAL A 108 15.36 7.89 -20.51
C VAL A 108 15.28 9.22 -21.25
N GLY A 109 16.40 9.65 -21.82
CA GLY A 109 16.51 10.97 -22.44
C GLY A 109 16.36 12.10 -21.41
N ASP A 110 15.90 13.26 -21.87
CA ASP A 110 15.82 14.46 -21.03
C ASP A 110 14.55 14.51 -20.18
N ASP A 111 13.43 14.01 -20.72
CA ASP A 111 12.07 14.16 -20.16
C ASP A 111 11.36 12.84 -19.84
N GLY A 112 11.97 11.69 -20.14
CA GLY A 112 11.36 10.37 -19.96
C GLY A 112 11.88 9.61 -18.76
N VAL A 113 11.05 8.69 -18.26
CA VAL A 113 11.44 7.67 -17.28
C VAL A 113 10.71 6.38 -17.63
N MET A 114 11.34 5.24 -17.36
CA MET A 114 10.72 3.93 -17.44
C MET A 114 10.94 3.19 -16.12
N ALA A 115 9.96 2.40 -15.71
CA ALA A 115 10.10 1.53 -14.54
C ALA A 115 9.55 0.13 -14.82
N LEU A 116 10.30 -0.88 -14.38
CA LEU A 116 9.87 -2.27 -14.31
C LEU A 116 9.77 -2.67 -12.84
N THR A 117 8.64 -3.21 -12.42
CA THR A 117 8.47 -3.72 -11.06
C THR A 117 7.95 -5.14 -11.08
N ILE A 118 8.41 -5.92 -10.11
CA ILE A 118 8.06 -7.31 -9.90
C ILE A 118 7.67 -7.46 -8.44
N MET A 119 6.52 -8.05 -8.19
CA MET A 119 6.06 -8.43 -6.86
C MET A 119 5.78 -9.93 -6.84
N SER A 120 6.15 -10.58 -5.75
CA SER A 120 5.86 -11.97 -5.46
C SER A 120 5.22 -12.08 -4.08
N LEU A 121 4.06 -12.74 -4.00
CA LEU A 121 3.48 -13.23 -2.76
C LEU A 121 3.79 -14.72 -2.63
N ASP A 122 4.55 -15.08 -1.61
CA ASP A 122 4.82 -16.47 -1.23
C ASP A 122 3.91 -16.83 -0.05
N PHE A 123 3.06 -17.84 -0.21
CA PHE A 123 2.12 -18.26 0.81
C PHE A 123 2.72 -19.20 1.87
N GLY A 124 4.02 -19.48 1.76
CA GLY A 124 4.69 -20.46 2.62
C GLY A 124 4.18 -21.87 2.37
N ASP A 125 4.34 -22.72 3.38
CA ASP A 125 3.93 -24.12 3.31
C ASP A 125 2.52 -24.29 3.87
N ILE A 126 1.57 -24.58 2.99
CA ILE A 126 0.18 -24.83 3.34
C ILE A 126 -0.03 -26.32 3.55
N GLU A 127 -0.62 -26.70 4.68
CA GLU A 127 -0.97 -28.09 4.95
C GLU A 127 -2.04 -28.59 3.97
N ARG A 128 -1.80 -29.77 3.40
CA ARG A 128 -2.76 -30.40 2.49
C ARG A 128 -3.81 -31.16 3.30
N THR A 129 -5.08 -30.84 3.05
CA THR A 129 -6.24 -31.55 3.61
C THR A 129 -7.09 -32.12 2.47
N THR A 130 -7.73 -33.27 2.71
CA THR A 130 -8.68 -33.89 1.77
C THR A 130 -9.95 -34.29 2.51
N TYR A 131 -11.00 -34.65 1.76
CA TYR A 131 -12.23 -35.17 2.38
C TYR A 131 -11.98 -36.41 3.24
N GLU A 132 -11.08 -37.29 2.80
CA GLU A 132 -10.71 -38.51 3.54
C GLU A 132 -9.77 -38.22 4.73
N ASN A 133 -9.06 -37.10 4.68
CA ASN A 133 -8.07 -36.73 5.69
C ASN A 133 -8.13 -35.23 6.01
N PRO A 134 -9.15 -34.79 6.77
CA PRO A 134 -9.42 -33.38 7.06
C PRO A 134 -8.43 -32.77 8.05
N ASP A 135 -7.85 -33.58 8.93
CA ASP A 135 -6.91 -33.14 9.98
C ASP A 135 -5.48 -32.88 9.45
N GLY A 136 -5.23 -33.11 8.16
CA GLY A 136 -3.91 -32.89 7.56
C GLY A 136 -2.90 -34.02 7.85
N GLY A 137 -1.61 -33.72 7.79
CA GLY A 137 -0.54 -34.71 7.96
C GLY A 137 -0.17 -35.52 6.71
N ILE A 138 -0.69 -35.15 5.54
CA ILE A 138 -0.35 -35.75 4.23
C ILE A 138 0.65 -34.89 3.42
N GLY A 139 1.37 -34.02 4.12
CA GLY A 139 2.37 -33.11 3.58
C GLY A 139 1.85 -31.70 3.31
N THR A 140 2.74 -30.86 2.78
CA THR A 140 2.46 -29.46 2.48
C THR A 140 2.51 -29.20 0.97
N TYR A 141 1.99 -28.05 0.56
CA TYR A 141 2.21 -27.47 -0.76
C TYR A 141 2.48 -25.98 -0.61
N SER A 142 3.28 -25.43 -1.51
CA SER A 142 3.59 -24.01 -1.53
C SER A 142 2.92 -23.37 -2.75
N ALA A 143 2.25 -22.26 -2.54
CA ALA A 143 1.61 -21.48 -3.59
C ALA A 143 2.28 -20.11 -3.71
N GLN A 144 2.28 -19.54 -4.91
CA GLN A 144 2.86 -18.23 -5.16
C GLN A 144 2.03 -17.44 -6.18
N PHE A 145 1.89 -16.14 -5.94
CA PHE A 145 1.46 -15.18 -6.94
C PHE A 145 2.62 -14.29 -7.36
N MET A 146 2.68 -13.93 -8.63
CA MET A 146 3.70 -13.05 -9.18
C MET A 146 3.07 -12.05 -10.15
N ASN A 147 3.38 -10.77 -9.93
CA ASN A 147 2.93 -9.66 -10.74
C ASN A 147 4.13 -8.93 -11.32
N ILE A 148 4.01 -8.51 -12.58
CA ILE A 148 5.03 -7.73 -13.28
C ILE A 148 4.33 -6.51 -13.85
N ALA A 149 4.86 -5.32 -13.60
CA ALA A 149 4.35 -4.07 -14.14
C ALA A 149 5.45 -3.28 -14.85
N LEU A 150 5.04 -2.60 -15.91
CA LEU A 150 5.85 -1.66 -16.67
C LEU A 150 5.16 -0.29 -16.62
N SER A 151 5.92 0.77 -16.38
CA SER A 151 5.44 2.15 -16.33
C SER A 151 6.35 3.08 -17.11
#